data_AF-A0A512JHV0-F1
#
_entry.id   AF-A0A512JHV0-F1
#
_cell.length_a   1.000
_cell.length_b   1.000
_cell.length_c   1.000
_cell.angle_alpha   90.00
_cell.angle_beta   90.00
_cell.angle_gamma   90.00
#
_symmetry.space_group_name_H-M   'P 1'
#
loop_
_entity.id
_entity.type
_entity.pdbx_description
1 polymer ?
#
loop_
_entity_poly.entity_id
_entity_poly.type
_entity_poly.pdbx_seq_one_letter_code
_entity_poly.pdbx_strand_id
1 'polypeptide(L)' 'MVMSLRTWISDLRTERASVEAEARRLIARHGANAPVVAKALAGGPGKHHTGFGVKVLRRVEKLAKGRDTGRP' A
#
# COMPACT_ATOMS: atom_id res chain seq x y z
N MET A 1 -7.25 26.91 16.68
CA MET A 1 -6.72 25.53 16.69
C MET A 1 -7.37 24.64 15.62
N VAL A 2 -7.51 25.13 14.38
CA VAL A 2 -8.15 24.40 13.25
C VAL A 2 -7.15 24.14 12.11
N MET A 3 -6.09 24.96 11.99
CA MET A 3 -5.02 24.75 11.00
C MET A 3 -4.28 23.42 11.20
N SER A 4 -4.04 23.00 12.44
CA SER A 4 -3.37 21.73 12.75
C SER A 4 -4.14 20.50 12.25
N LEU A 5 -5.47 20.51 12.36
CA LEU A 5 -6.30 19.41 11.88
C LEU A 5 -6.34 19.35 10.35
N ARG A 6 -6.40 20.50 9.68
CA ARG A 6 -6.39 20.59 8.22
C ARG A 6 -5.07 20.08 7.64
N THR A 7 -3.94 20.43 8.23
CA THR A 7 -2.62 19.93 7.84
C THR A 7 -2.51 18.43 8.07
N TRP A 8 -2.94 17.94 9.23
CA TRP A 8 -2.94 16.50 9.54
C TRP A 8 -3.79 15.67 8.56
N ILE A 9 -4.98 16.17 8.19
CA ILE A 9 -5.83 15.51 7.18
C ILE A 9 -5.16 15.50 5.80
N SER A 10 -4.54 16.60 5.40
CA SER A 10 -3.82 16.67 4.11
C SER A 10 -2.64 15.71 4.09
N ASP A 11 -1.86 15.62 5.16
CA ASP A 11 -0.73 14.68 5.27
C ASP A 11 -1.22 13.22 5.19
N LEU A 12 -2.31 12.89 5.88
CA LEU A 12 -2.92 11.55 5.78
C LEU A 12 -3.42 11.23 4.37
N ARG A 13 -4.00 12.21 3.66
CA ARG A 13 -4.44 12.02 2.28
C ARG A 13 -3.25 11.79 1.35
N THR A 14 -2.17 12.53 1.54
CA THR A 14 -0.92 12.38 0.79
C THR A 14 -0.29 11.02 1.04
N GLU A 15 -0.22 10.56 2.29
CA GLU A 15 0.28 9.22 2.63
C GLU A 15 -0.59 8.13 2.02
N ARG A 16 -1.92 8.29 2.06
CA ARG A 16 -2.82 7.31 1.46
C ARG A 16 -2.69 7.26 -0.06
N ALA A 17 -2.50 8.40 -0.72
CA ALA A 17 -2.30 8.49 -2.16
C ALA A 17 -0.97 7.87 -2.59
N SER A 18 0.10 8.06 -1.81
CA SER A 18 1.40 7.44 -2.10
C SER A 18 1.37 5.92 -1.92
N VAL A 19 0.71 5.41 -0.87
CA VAL A 19 0.48 3.97 -0.68
C VAL A 19 -0.31 3.37 -1.84
N GLU A 20 -1.37 4.05 -2.29
CA GLU A 20 -2.20 3.61 -3.42
C GLU A 20 -1.40 3.57 -4.74
N ALA A 21 -0.63 4.63 -5.01
CA ALA A 21 0.19 4.73 -6.21
C ALA A 21 1.25 3.62 -6.26
N GLU A 22 1.92 3.35 -5.14
CA GLU A 22 2.94 2.32 -5.07
C GLU A 22 2.36 0.91 -5.19
N ALA A 23 1.21 0.66 -4.55
CA ALA A 23 0.50 -0.60 -4.72
C ALA A 23 0.10 -0.85 -6.18
N ARG A 24 -0.42 0.17 -6.87
CA ARG A 24 -0.76 0.09 -8.30
C ARG A 24 0.47 -0.12 -9.17
N ARG A 25 1.59 0.55 -8.88
CA ARG A 25 2.86 0.34 -9.59
C ARG A 25 3.35 -1.10 -9.45
N LEU A 26 3.34 -1.65 -8.24
CA LEU A 26 3.73 -3.04 -8.00
C LEU A 26 2.85 -4.02 -8.77
N ILE A 27 1.54 -3.80 -8.76
CA ILE A 27 0.60 -4.64 -9.51
C ILE A 27 0.78 -4.49 -11.02
N ALA A 28 1.02 -3.28 -11.52
CA ALA A 28 1.26 -3.05 -12.94
C ALA A 28 2.57 -3.69 -13.43
N ARG A 29 3.63 -3.67 -12.59
CA ARG A 29 4.93 -4.25 -12.92
C ARG A 29 5.02 -5.75 -12.74
N HIS A 30 4.41 -6.28 -11.68
CA HIS A 30 4.60 -7.67 -11.24
C HIS A 30 3.34 -8.54 -11.37
N GLY A 31 2.20 -7.96 -11.74
CA GLY A 31 0.95 -8.69 -11.94
C GLY A 31 0.54 -9.51 -10.72
N ALA A 32 0.35 -10.82 -10.92
CA ALA A 32 0.01 -11.76 -9.86
C ALA A 32 1.11 -11.91 -8.78
N ASN A 33 2.37 -11.61 -9.11
CA ASN A 33 3.49 -11.69 -8.17
C ASN A 33 3.64 -10.45 -7.28
N ALA A 34 2.83 -9.41 -7.50
CA ALA A 34 2.90 -8.15 -6.74
C ALA A 34 2.83 -8.32 -5.21
N PRO A 35 2.01 -9.22 -4.62
CA PRO A 35 1.99 -9.42 -3.17
C PRO A 35 3.33 -9.94 -2.62
N VAL A 36 4.01 -10.82 -3.37
CA VAL A 36 5.30 -11.40 -2.97
C VAL A 36 6.39 -10.32 -2.99
N VAL A 37 6.42 -9.50 -4.03
CA VAL A 37 7.36 -8.37 -4.14
C VAL A 37 7.09 -7.33 -3.06
N ALA A 38 5.82 -6.98 -2.81
CA ALA A 38 5.43 -6.05 -1.75
C ALA A 38 5.87 -6.57 -0.37
N LYS A 39 5.79 -7.88 -0.12
CA LYS A 39 6.23 -8.51 1.12
C LYS A 39 7.76 -8.44 1.28
N ALA A 40 8.51 -8.64 0.20
CA ALA A 40 9.96 -8.47 0.21
C ALA A 40 10.38 -7.02 0.50
N LEU A 41 9.68 -6.04 -0.10
CA LEU A 41 9.92 -4.61 0.11
C LEU A 41 9.51 -4.12 1.51
N ALA A 42 8.47 -4.71 2.10
CA ALA A 42 8.02 -4.39 3.46
C ALA A 42 8.99 -4.87 4.56
N GLY A 43 10.07 -5.57 4.19
CA GLY A 43 11.03 -6.18 5.10
C GLY A 43 10.68 -7.64 5.37
N GLY A 44 11.65 -8.52 5.11
CA GLY A 44 11.59 -9.92 5.53
C GLY A 44 11.69 -10.08 7.06
N PRO A 45 11.45 -11.29 7.58
CA PRO A 45 11.50 -11.56 9.02
C PRO A 45 12.87 -11.11 9.58
N GLY A 46 12.86 -10.09 10.45
CA GLY A 46 14.05 -9.56 11.10
C GLY A 46 14.51 -8.16 10.67
N LYS A 47 13.90 -7.51 9.66
CA LYS A 47 14.15 -6.08 9.35
C LYS A 47 13.01 -5.21 9.81
N HIS A 48 13.32 -4.03 10.36
CA HIS A 48 12.34 -3.02 10.77
C HIS A 48 11.37 -2.76 9.62
N HIS A 49 10.14 -3.25 9.77
CA HIS A 49 9.05 -2.95 8.86
C HIS A 49 8.86 -1.44 8.84
N THR A 50 9.12 -0.78 7.71
CA THR A 50 8.68 0.60 7.54
C THR A 50 7.15 0.58 7.53
N GLY A 51 6.51 1.38 8.39
CA GLY A 51 5.04 1.43 8.46
C GLY A 51 4.38 1.66 7.09
N PHE A 52 5.10 2.33 6.18
CA PHE A 52 4.73 2.49 4.78
C PHE A 52 4.72 1.17 3.99
N GLY A 53 5.78 0.35 4.05
CA GLY A 53 5.86 -0.92 3.33
C GLY A 53 4.75 -1.90 3.72
N VAL A 54 4.39 -1.95 5.01
CA VAL A 54 3.27 -2.77 5.49
C VAL A 54 1.92 -2.25 4.95
N LYS A 55 1.72 -0.93 4.89
CA LYS A 55 0.52 -0.32 4.30
C LYS A 55 0.41 -0.64 2.80
N VAL A 56 1.52 -0.58 2.07
CA VAL A 56 1.59 -0.96 0.64
C VAL A 56 1.27 -2.45 0.45
N LEU A 57 1.88 -3.34 1.22
CA LEU A 57 1.60 -4.79 1.18
C LEU A 57 0.11 -5.07 1.38
N ARG A 58 -0.49 -4.55 2.47
CA ARG A 58 -1.92 -4.74 2.74
C ARG A 58 -2.79 -4.21 1.59
N ARG A 59 -2.38 -3.10 0.96
CA ARG A 59 -3.13 -2.53 -0.16
C ARG A 59 -3.01 -3.37 -1.43
N VAL A 60 -1.82 -3.88 -1.74
CA VAL A 60 -1.59 -4.81 -2.85
C VAL A 60 -2.39 -6.09 -2.65
N GLU A 61 -2.36 -6.70 -1.47
CA GLU A 61 -3.15 -7.88 -1.14
C GLU A 61 -4.66 -7.64 -1.30
N LYS A 62 -5.16 -6.48 -0.86
CA LYS A 62 -6.57 -6.12 -1.01
C LYS A 62 -6.96 -5.93 -2.48
N LEU A 63 -6.11 -5.33 -3.30
CA LEU A 63 -6.34 -5.15 -4.73
C LEU A 63 -6.23 -6.48 -5.51
N ALA A 64 -5.32 -7.36 -5.11
CA ALA A 64 -5.19 -8.70 -5.68
C ALA A 64 -6.41 -9.57 -5.33
N LYS A 65 -6.84 -9.60 -4.06
CA LYS A 65 -8.06 -10.30 -3.62
C LYS A 65 -9.33 -9.75 -4.26
N GLY A 66 -9.44 -8.43 -4.40
CA GLY A 66 -10.57 -7.79 -5.08
C GLY A 66 -10.65 -8.10 -6.59
N ARG A 67 -9.51 -8.46 -7.19
CA ARG A 67 -9.43 -8.96 -8.58
C ARG A 67 -9.93 -10.41 -8.69
N ASP A 68 -9.65 -11.23 -7.67
CA ASP A 68 -10.05 -12.63 -7.59
C ASP A 68 -11.54 -12.79 -7.25
N THR A 69 -12.09 -11.89 -6.42
CA THR A 69 -13.54 -11.80 -6.20
C THR A 69 -14.23 -11.05 -7.33
N GLY A 70 -13.82 -11.28 -8.59
CA GLY A 70 -14.55 -10.82 -9.77
C GLY A 70 -16.01 -11.21 -9.61
N ARG A 71 -16.81 -10.26 -9.13
CA ARG A 71 -18.26 -10.35 -9.16
C ARG A 71 -18.59 -10.32 -10.66
N PRO A 72 -19.15 -11.40 -11.23
CA PRO A 72 -19.76 -11.33 -12.55
C PRO A 72 -20.87 -10.27 -12.56
#